data_AF-A0A1I2VJC1-F1
#
_entry.id   AF-A0A1I2VJC1-F1
#
_cell.length_a   1.000
_cell.length_b   1.000
_cell.length_c   1.000
_cell.angle_alpha   90.00
_cell.angle_beta   90.00
_cell.angle_gamma   90.00
#
_symmetry.space_group_name_H-M   'P 1'
#
loop_
_entity.id
_entity.type
_entity.pdbx_description
1 polymer ?
#
loop_
_entity_poly.entity_id
_entity_poly.type
_entity_poly.pdbx_seq_one_letter_code
_entity_poly.pdbx_strand_id
1 'polypeptide(L)'
;MRLVKIVGIVTLCILASGCSWFGGDKEQPDIPEQQLYEESIAALEKADYQLAVDKLQLLEARYPFGRYSEQAQLELIYAYHKNYEPEAASASADRFIRLHPSHENIDYAYYLKGLTAFEQDRTFFERYLPIDITRRDPGAALSSFESFSTLLNRYPDSKYAPDANKRMIFLKNRLATYEVNVARFYMKRGAFVAAANRGRYVVENLQNTSATPQALAVMYQAYTELGMTDLANSARDVLLTNYPDYDLKTYRKENKTLLETATFGLLGSSDAAATPPSRPTVNSNAGVTQDKTEKTERSWFDRITFGVFE
;
A
#
# COMPACT_ATOMS: atom_id res chain seq x y z
N MET A 1 -3.33 -59.66 -36.65
CA MET A 1 -3.65 -59.72 -35.19
C MET A 1 -2.44 -59.84 -34.26
N ARG A 2 -1.34 -60.52 -34.63
CA ARG A 2 -0.14 -60.63 -33.76
C ARG A 2 0.63 -59.30 -33.60
N LEU A 3 0.80 -58.55 -34.69
CA LEU A 3 1.46 -57.23 -34.68
C LEU A 3 0.75 -56.19 -33.80
N VAL A 4 -0.58 -56.15 -33.81
CA VAL A 4 -1.38 -55.23 -32.98
C VAL A 4 -1.20 -55.53 -31.48
N LYS A 5 -1.06 -56.80 -31.12
CA LYS A 5 -0.78 -57.22 -29.73
C LYS A 5 0.63 -56.83 -29.30
N ILE A 6 1.61 -56.95 -30.19
CA ILE A 6 3.01 -56.58 -29.89
C ILE A 6 3.13 -55.06 -29.72
N VAL A 7 2.51 -54.27 -30.61
CA VAL A 7 2.48 -52.82 -30.48
C VAL A 7 1.79 -52.40 -29.19
N GLY A 8 0.65 -53.00 -28.85
CA GLY A 8 -0.05 -52.71 -27.60
C GLY A 8 0.77 -53.00 -26.33
N ILE A 9 1.55 -54.09 -26.32
CA ILE A 9 2.42 -54.44 -25.19
C ILE A 9 3.58 -53.44 -25.07
N VAL A 10 4.19 -53.04 -26.20
CA VAL A 10 5.28 -52.06 -26.20
C VAL A 10 4.80 -50.69 -25.72
N THR A 11 3.62 -50.24 -26.15
CA THR A 11 3.05 -48.96 -25.69
C THR A 11 2.72 -48.99 -24.19
N LEU A 12 2.24 -50.12 -23.66
CA LEU A 12 1.96 -50.30 -22.24
C LEU A 12 3.24 -50.26 -21.39
N CYS A 13 4.34 -50.87 -21.87
CA CYS A 13 5.63 -50.83 -21.17
C CYS A 13 6.24 -49.43 -21.13
N ILE A 14 6.09 -48.63 -22.20
CA ILE A 14 6.58 -47.25 -22.24
C ILE A 14 5.79 -46.37 -21.26
N LEU A 15 4.47 -46.54 -21.17
CA LEU A 15 3.62 -45.81 -20.22
C LEU A 15 3.91 -46.19 -18.75
N ALA A 16 4.27 -47.45 -18.48
CA ALA A 16 4.62 -47.91 -17.13
C ALA A 16 6.02 -47.46 -16.66
N SER A 17 6.88 -46.98 -17.56
CA SER A 17 8.25 -46.57 -17.24
C SER A 17 8.36 -45.14 -16.68
N GLY A 18 7.26 -44.36 -16.65
CA GLY A 18 7.27 -42.95 -16.27
C GLY A 18 7.34 -42.66 -14.76
N CYS A 19 7.06 -43.64 -13.89
CA CYS A 19 6.92 -43.39 -12.45
C CYS A 19 8.23 -43.51 -11.63
N SER A 20 9.35 -43.97 -12.22
CA SER A 20 10.63 -44.09 -11.49
C SER A 20 11.62 -42.96 -11.77
N TRP A 21 11.36 -42.11 -12.78
CA TRP A 21 12.28 -41.00 -13.11
C TRP A 21 12.11 -39.81 -12.14
N PHE A 22 10.93 -39.64 -11.55
CA PHE A 22 10.59 -38.46 -10.73
C PHE A 22 10.71 -38.66 -9.21
N GLY A 23 11.13 -39.84 -8.74
CA GLY A 23 11.11 -40.19 -7.31
C GLY A 23 12.46 -40.65 -6.80
N GLY A 24 13.40 -39.72 -6.69
CA GLY A 24 14.55 -39.89 -5.80
C GLY A 24 14.38 -38.93 -4.65
N ASP A 25 13.83 -39.40 -3.53
CA ASP A 25 13.96 -38.71 -2.24
C ASP A 25 15.46 -38.65 -1.94
N LYS A 26 16.10 -37.57 -2.41
CA LYS A 26 17.43 -37.23 -1.95
C LYS A 26 17.26 -36.93 -0.48
N GLU A 27 17.63 -37.91 0.35
CA GLU A 27 17.82 -37.76 1.78
C GLU A 27 18.62 -36.46 1.98
N GLN A 28 17.93 -35.37 2.30
CA GLN A 28 18.61 -34.10 2.49
C GLN A 28 19.52 -34.31 3.69
N PRO A 29 20.82 -34.00 3.58
CA PRO A 29 21.76 -34.23 4.66
C PRO A 29 21.22 -33.63 5.97
N ASP A 30 21.48 -34.32 7.08
CA ASP A 30 21.16 -33.82 8.42
C ASP A 30 22.13 -32.67 8.72
N ILE A 31 21.70 -31.46 8.35
CA ILE A 31 22.47 -30.23 8.55
C ILE A 31 22.17 -29.74 9.97
N PRO A 32 23.18 -29.55 10.83
CA PRO A 32 22.99 -29.05 12.18
C PRO A 32 22.20 -27.74 12.22
N GLU A 33 21.39 -27.54 13.27
CA GLU A 33 20.57 -26.34 13.46
C GLU A 33 21.39 -25.04 13.31
N GLN A 34 22.53 -24.96 14.01
CA GLN A 34 23.40 -23.78 13.97
C GLN A 34 23.89 -23.49 12.55
N GLN A 35 24.27 -24.52 11.79
CA GLN A 35 24.74 -24.36 10.42
C GLN A 35 23.61 -23.88 9.51
N LEU A 36 22.38 -24.41 9.64
CA LEU A 36 21.23 -23.91 8.88
C LEU A 36 20.96 -22.43 9.18
N TYR A 37 21.05 -22.05 10.46
CA TYR A 37 20.85 -20.66 10.87
C TYR A 37 21.92 -19.75 10.27
N GLU A 38 23.21 -20.08 10.43
CA GLU A 38 24.31 -19.30 9.88
C GLU A 38 24.24 -19.17 8.35
N GLU A 39 23.92 -20.25 7.64
CA GLU A 39 23.69 -20.23 6.19
C GLU A 39 22.54 -19.31 5.80
N SER A 40 21.44 -19.31 6.58
CA SER A 40 20.30 -18.45 6.32
C SER A 40 20.61 -16.96 6.54
N ILE A 41 21.35 -16.62 7.59
CA ILE A 41 21.78 -15.24 7.86
C ILE A 41 22.76 -14.78 6.77
N ALA A 42 23.70 -15.63 6.36
CA ALA A 42 24.61 -15.32 5.26
C ALA A 42 23.87 -15.09 3.92
N ALA A 43 22.74 -15.78 3.69
CA ALA A 43 21.88 -15.54 2.53
C ALA A 43 21.16 -14.19 2.64
N LEU A 44 20.63 -13.83 3.82
CA LEU A 44 20.02 -12.51 4.07
C LEU A 44 21.02 -11.37 3.87
N GLU A 45 22.25 -11.51 4.35
CA GLU A 45 23.31 -10.52 4.18
C GLU A 45 23.70 -10.31 2.70
N LYS A 46 23.62 -11.37 1.90
CA LYS A 46 23.84 -11.34 0.44
C LYS A 46 22.60 -10.89 -0.34
N ALA A 47 21.50 -10.55 0.34
CA ALA A 47 20.21 -10.24 -0.26
C ALA A 47 19.62 -11.38 -1.12
N ASP A 48 20.05 -12.63 -0.88
CA ASP A 48 19.44 -13.82 -1.47
C ASP A 48 18.27 -14.26 -0.58
N TYR A 49 17.17 -13.51 -0.67
CA TYR A 49 16.02 -13.69 0.20
C TYR A 49 15.30 -15.03 -0.04
N GLN A 50 15.27 -15.51 -1.29
CA GLN A 50 14.67 -16.80 -1.61
C GLN A 50 15.43 -17.94 -0.91
N LEU A 51 16.76 -17.96 -1.01
CA LEU A 51 17.57 -18.97 -0.33
C LEU A 51 17.41 -18.87 1.19
N ALA A 52 17.36 -17.65 1.73
CA ALA A 52 17.11 -17.45 3.15
C ALA A 52 15.76 -18.02 3.60
N VAL A 53 14.69 -17.76 2.85
CA VAL A 53 13.34 -18.32 3.10
C VAL A 53 13.40 -19.84 3.14
N ASP A 54 13.99 -20.48 2.12
CA ASP A 54 14.06 -21.94 2.02
C ASP A 54 14.80 -22.55 3.23
N LYS A 55 15.91 -21.93 3.65
CA LYS A 55 16.72 -22.39 4.78
C LYS A 55 16.03 -22.17 6.13
N LEU A 56 15.37 -21.03 6.31
CA LEU A 56 14.63 -20.71 7.54
C LEU A 56 13.38 -21.58 7.69
N GLN A 57 12.65 -21.84 6.61
CA GLN A 57 11.54 -22.81 6.61
C GLN A 57 12.03 -24.22 6.98
N LEU A 58 13.18 -24.64 6.42
CA LEU A 58 13.77 -25.94 6.73
C LEU A 58 14.18 -26.04 8.20
N LEU A 59 14.79 -24.97 8.75
CA LEU A 59 15.15 -24.88 10.16
C LEU A 59 13.90 -25.00 11.04
N GLU A 60 12.83 -24.26 10.72
CA GLU A 60 11.58 -24.32 11.47
C GLU A 60 10.93 -25.72 11.43
N ALA A 61 10.95 -26.38 10.27
CA ALA A 61 10.37 -27.71 10.11
C ALA A 61 11.13 -28.79 10.88
N ARG A 62 12.47 -28.69 10.94
CA ARG A 62 13.34 -29.70 11.59
C ARG A 62 13.54 -29.44 13.08
N TYR A 63 13.67 -28.17 13.47
CA TYR A 63 14.06 -27.74 14.80
C TYR A 63 13.06 -26.72 15.38
N PRO A 64 11.76 -27.06 15.53
CA PRO A 64 10.72 -26.12 15.97
C PRO A 64 10.90 -25.60 17.41
N PHE A 65 11.72 -26.27 18.22
CA PHE A 65 12.07 -25.86 19.60
C PHE A 65 13.59 -25.69 19.77
N GLY A 66 14.31 -25.52 18.66
CA GLY A 66 15.75 -25.31 18.66
C GLY A 66 16.15 -23.99 19.31
N ARG A 67 17.45 -23.84 19.61
CA ARG A 67 17.99 -22.61 20.24
C ARG A 67 17.75 -21.36 19.39
N TYR A 68 17.74 -21.50 18.07
CA TYR A 68 17.56 -20.41 17.11
C TYR A 68 16.14 -20.35 16.55
N SER A 69 15.22 -21.20 17.01
CA SER A 69 13.87 -21.35 16.43
C SER A 69 13.06 -20.04 16.43
N GLU A 70 12.98 -19.36 17.58
CA GLU A 70 12.22 -18.10 17.71
C GLU A 70 12.84 -16.97 16.85
N GLN A 71 14.17 -16.85 16.87
CA GLN A 71 14.87 -15.87 16.05
C GLN A 71 14.70 -16.17 14.55
N ALA A 72 14.81 -17.44 14.15
CA ALA A 72 14.61 -17.86 12.77
C ALA A 72 13.20 -17.54 12.26
N GLN A 73 12.17 -17.65 13.10
CA GLN A 73 10.82 -17.23 12.73
C GLN A 73 10.73 -15.71 12.50
N LEU A 74 11.40 -14.89 13.31
CA LEU A 74 11.48 -13.44 13.08
C LEU A 74 12.22 -13.10 11.78
N GLU A 75 13.36 -13.74 11.55
CA GLU A 75 14.14 -13.56 10.32
C GLU A 75 13.35 -14.02 9.09
N LEU A 76 12.52 -15.06 9.22
CA LEU A 76 11.68 -15.57 8.15
C LEU A 76 10.62 -14.53 7.73
N ILE A 77 10.01 -13.81 8.69
CA ILE A 77 9.10 -12.70 8.38
C ILE A 77 9.84 -11.61 7.58
N TYR A 78 11.05 -11.26 8.00
CA TYR A 78 11.88 -10.27 7.30
C TYR A 78 12.26 -10.75 5.89
N ALA A 79 12.66 -12.02 5.75
CA ALA A 79 13.01 -12.64 4.49
C ALA A 79 11.83 -12.59 3.50
N TYR A 80 10.63 -13.00 3.91
CA TYR A 80 9.42 -12.90 3.09
C TYR A 80 9.09 -11.45 2.70
N HIS A 81 9.20 -10.52 3.65
CA HIS A 81 8.97 -9.11 3.38
C HIS A 81 9.92 -8.60 2.29
N LYS A 82 11.20 -8.94 2.37
CA LYS A 82 12.21 -8.55 1.38
C LYS A 82 12.12 -9.31 0.07
N ASN A 83 11.58 -10.53 0.08
CA ASN A 83 11.31 -11.31 -1.13
C ASN A 83 10.02 -10.89 -1.86
N TYR A 84 9.35 -9.80 -1.42
CA TYR A 84 8.07 -9.34 -1.96
C TYR A 84 6.95 -10.38 -1.83
N GLU A 85 6.92 -11.13 -0.74
CA GLU A 85 5.88 -12.11 -0.40
C GLU A 85 5.03 -11.63 0.80
N PRO A 86 4.14 -10.65 0.60
CA PRO A 86 3.47 -9.98 1.72
C PRO A 86 2.51 -10.87 2.49
N GLU A 87 1.86 -11.81 1.81
CA GLU A 87 0.92 -12.76 2.41
C GLU A 87 1.64 -13.74 3.35
N ALA A 88 2.77 -14.28 2.90
CA ALA A 88 3.61 -15.18 3.69
C ALA A 88 4.24 -14.47 4.89
N ALA A 89 4.74 -13.24 4.69
CA ALA A 89 5.26 -12.40 5.77
C ALA A 89 4.17 -12.09 6.83
N SER A 90 2.98 -11.67 6.39
CA SER A 90 1.87 -11.35 7.31
C SER A 90 1.41 -12.58 8.10
N ALA A 91 1.24 -13.73 7.43
CA ALA A 91 0.86 -14.98 8.08
C ALA A 91 1.92 -15.46 9.08
N SER A 92 3.20 -15.33 8.74
CA SER A 92 4.32 -15.69 9.63
C SER A 92 4.39 -14.76 10.83
N ALA A 93 4.15 -13.46 10.65
CA ALA A 93 4.08 -12.49 11.74
C ALA A 93 2.92 -12.79 12.70
N ASP A 94 1.73 -13.08 12.17
CA ASP A 94 0.58 -13.47 12.98
C ASP A 94 0.83 -14.75 13.78
N ARG A 95 1.51 -15.72 13.17
CA ARG A 95 1.92 -16.94 13.86
C ARG A 95 2.91 -16.62 14.98
N PHE A 96 3.95 -15.84 14.71
CA PHE A 96 4.95 -15.46 15.71
C PHE A 96 4.32 -14.72 16.89
N ILE A 97 3.51 -13.71 16.64
CA ILE A 97 2.80 -12.91 17.66
C ILE A 97 1.93 -13.80 18.56
N ARG A 98 1.25 -14.79 17.96
CA ARG A 98 0.38 -15.73 18.69
C ARG A 98 1.16 -16.74 19.52
N LEU A 99 2.28 -17.23 19.01
CA LEU A 99 3.08 -18.27 19.68
C LEU A 99 4.03 -17.68 20.75
N HIS A 100 4.54 -16.47 20.54
CA HIS A 100 5.57 -15.86 21.39
C HIS A 100 5.18 -14.45 21.87
N PRO A 101 4.04 -14.28 22.58
CA PRO A 101 3.52 -12.97 22.99
C PRO A 101 4.44 -12.20 23.96
N SER A 102 5.34 -12.89 24.65
CA SER A 102 6.28 -12.32 25.63
C SER A 102 7.71 -12.16 25.09
N HIS A 103 7.94 -12.39 23.80
CA HIS A 103 9.27 -12.27 23.19
C HIS A 103 9.76 -10.81 23.22
N GLU A 104 11.06 -10.60 23.46
CA GLU A 104 11.66 -9.28 23.58
C GLU A 104 11.43 -8.40 22.33
N ASN A 105 11.58 -9.00 21.14
CA ASN A 105 11.41 -8.34 19.85
C ASN A 105 10.01 -8.51 19.24
N ILE A 106 8.96 -8.73 20.04
CA ILE A 106 7.60 -8.86 19.50
C ILE A 106 7.10 -7.59 18.80
N ASP A 107 7.56 -6.42 19.26
CA ASP A 107 7.30 -5.13 18.65
C ASP A 107 7.80 -5.08 17.19
N TYR A 108 8.92 -5.73 16.89
CA TYR A 108 9.43 -5.89 15.53
C TYR A 108 8.49 -6.72 14.65
N ALA A 109 7.90 -7.80 15.16
CA ALA A 109 6.95 -8.61 14.41
C ALA A 109 5.68 -7.81 14.05
N TYR A 110 5.13 -7.04 15.01
CA TYR A 110 4.02 -6.12 14.73
C TYR A 110 4.39 -5.05 13.70
N TYR A 111 5.60 -4.50 13.81
CA TYR A 111 6.11 -3.52 12.85
C TYR A 111 6.26 -4.11 11.44
N LEU A 112 6.89 -5.28 11.28
CA LEU A 112 7.05 -5.95 10.00
C LEU A 112 5.71 -6.31 9.36
N LYS A 113 4.73 -6.75 10.17
CA LYS A 113 3.37 -7.00 9.67
C LYS A 113 2.76 -5.75 9.05
N GLY A 114 2.81 -4.62 9.76
CA GLY A 114 2.31 -3.34 9.27
C GLY A 114 3.07 -2.81 8.06
N LEU A 115 4.41 -2.95 8.07
CA LEU A 115 5.29 -2.50 7.00
C LEU A 115 5.08 -3.30 5.71
N THR A 116 4.90 -4.61 5.84
CA THR A 116 4.63 -5.49 4.71
C THR A 116 3.32 -5.12 4.02
N ALA A 117 2.24 -4.93 4.78
CA ALA A 117 0.97 -4.47 4.23
C ALA A 117 1.05 -3.05 3.64
N PHE A 118 1.89 -2.18 4.21
CA PHE A 118 2.13 -0.82 3.68
C PHE A 118 2.78 -0.85 2.30
N GLU A 119 3.73 -1.75 2.10
CA GLU A 119 4.51 -1.85 0.86
C GLU A 119 3.83 -2.70 -0.22
N GLN A 120 2.89 -3.57 0.14
CA GLN A 120 2.08 -4.35 -0.80
C GLN A 120 1.40 -3.48 -1.87
N ASP A 121 0.90 -2.30 -1.46
CA ASP A 121 0.25 -1.36 -2.39
C ASP A 121 1.26 -0.58 -3.24
N ARG A 122 2.51 -0.44 -2.80
CA ARG A 122 3.55 0.34 -3.50
C ARG A 122 4.21 -0.50 -4.57
N THR A 123 3.51 -0.70 -5.67
CA THR A 123 4.09 -1.41 -6.83
C THR A 123 5.26 -0.60 -7.41
N PHE A 124 6.33 -1.27 -7.85
CA PHE A 124 7.51 -0.68 -8.49
C PHE A 124 7.20 0.39 -9.56
N PHE A 125 6.12 0.20 -10.32
CA PHE A 125 5.68 1.11 -11.38
C PHE A 125 5.09 2.45 -10.88
N GLU A 126 4.61 2.52 -9.63
CA GLU A 126 4.01 3.74 -9.07
C GLU A 126 5.03 4.85 -8.82
N ARG A 127 6.33 4.52 -8.77
CA ARG A 127 7.41 5.52 -8.71
C ARG A 127 7.60 6.25 -10.05
N TYR A 128 7.22 5.62 -11.15
CA TYR A 128 7.47 6.11 -12.51
C TYR A 128 6.20 6.53 -13.25
N LEU A 129 5.03 6.05 -12.81
CA LEU A 129 3.73 6.39 -13.39
C LEU A 129 2.89 7.19 -12.39
N PRO A 130 2.24 8.30 -12.81
CA PRO A 130 1.34 9.08 -11.94
C PRO A 130 -0.01 8.35 -11.75
N ILE A 131 0.01 7.24 -11.03
CA ILE A 131 -1.19 6.46 -10.70
C ILE A 131 -1.75 6.95 -9.36
N ASP A 132 -3.03 7.33 -9.35
CA ASP A 132 -3.72 7.74 -8.13
C ASP A 132 -4.13 6.52 -7.29
N ILE A 133 -3.28 6.14 -6.33
CA ILE A 133 -3.51 5.02 -5.40
C ILE A 133 -4.72 5.23 -4.47
N THR A 134 -5.24 6.46 -4.36
CA THR A 134 -6.38 6.79 -3.49
C THR A 134 -7.72 6.39 -4.10
N ARG A 135 -7.71 5.77 -5.29
CA ARG A 135 -8.92 5.25 -5.95
C ARG A 135 -8.97 3.72 -6.02
N ARG A 136 -7.88 3.06 -5.62
CA ARG A 136 -7.79 1.60 -5.56
C ARG A 136 -8.34 1.10 -4.22
N ASP A 137 -8.63 -0.20 -4.15
CA ASP A 137 -9.06 -0.83 -2.91
C ASP A 137 -8.07 -0.55 -1.76
N PRO A 138 -8.52 -0.05 -0.60
CA PRO A 138 -7.63 0.33 0.49
C PRO A 138 -7.31 -0.84 1.45
N GLY A 139 -7.65 -2.09 1.11
CA GLY A 139 -7.55 -3.23 2.03
C GLY A 139 -6.18 -3.37 2.71
N ALA A 140 -5.09 -3.30 1.94
CA ALA A 140 -3.74 -3.37 2.49
C ALA A 140 -3.38 -2.13 3.35
N ALA A 141 -3.84 -0.94 2.97
CA ALA A 141 -3.70 0.27 3.81
C ALA A 141 -4.40 0.14 5.15
N LEU A 142 -5.61 -0.43 5.17
CA LEU A 142 -6.38 -0.64 6.40
C LEU A 142 -5.66 -1.65 7.29
N SER A 143 -5.24 -2.79 6.74
CA SER A 143 -4.48 -3.81 7.48
C SER A 143 -3.17 -3.27 8.05
N SER A 144 -2.46 -2.44 7.27
CA SER A 144 -1.26 -1.74 7.70
C SER A 144 -1.54 -0.77 8.86
N PHE A 145 -2.60 0.04 8.74
CA PHE A 145 -3.00 0.99 9.76
C PHE A 145 -3.36 0.29 11.07
N GLU A 146 -4.12 -0.81 11.01
CA GLU A 146 -4.48 -1.62 12.18
C GLU A 146 -3.26 -2.24 12.86
N SER A 147 -2.31 -2.76 12.07
CA SER A 147 -1.08 -3.36 12.59
C SER A 147 -0.20 -2.32 13.29
N PHE A 148 0.01 -1.16 12.66
CA PHE A 148 0.75 -0.05 13.29
C PHE A 148 0.00 0.53 14.50
N SER A 149 -1.33 0.63 14.45
CA SER A 149 -2.11 1.07 15.61
C SER A 149 -1.95 0.11 16.77
N THR A 150 -1.92 -1.19 16.51
CA THR A 150 -1.69 -2.21 17.54
C THR A 150 -0.29 -2.08 18.15
N LEU A 151 0.73 -1.87 17.31
CA LEU A 151 2.10 -1.61 17.75
C LEU A 151 2.17 -0.38 18.69
N LEU A 152 1.63 0.77 18.27
CA LEU A 152 1.70 2.00 19.05
C LEU A 152 0.89 1.92 20.34
N ASN A 153 -0.23 1.20 20.34
CA ASN A 153 -1.08 1.05 21.53
C ASN A 153 -0.47 0.09 22.56
N ARG A 154 0.22 -0.98 22.11
CA ARG A 154 0.80 -1.99 23.01
C ARG A 154 2.25 -1.70 23.39
N TYR A 155 3.03 -1.13 22.48
CA TYR A 155 4.47 -0.88 22.62
C TYR A 155 4.82 0.55 22.19
N PRO A 156 4.30 1.58 22.90
CA PRO A 156 4.53 2.99 22.54
C PRO A 156 6.02 3.39 22.58
N ASP A 157 6.81 2.74 23.44
CA ASP A 157 8.25 3.01 23.62
C ASP A 157 9.14 2.18 22.68
N SER A 158 8.56 1.41 21.76
CA SER A 158 9.31 0.64 20.77
C SER A 158 10.20 1.53 19.91
N LYS A 159 11.39 1.04 19.55
CA LYS A 159 12.29 1.71 18.60
C LYS A 159 11.64 1.97 17.23
N TYR A 160 10.59 1.22 16.87
CA TYR A 160 9.87 1.36 15.61
C TYR A 160 8.67 2.31 15.69
N ALA A 161 8.26 2.72 16.89
CA ALA A 161 7.07 3.56 17.08
C ALA A 161 7.12 4.90 16.32
N PRO A 162 8.25 5.64 16.26
CA PRO A 162 8.29 6.90 15.52
C PRO A 162 8.04 6.73 14.01
N ASP A 163 8.54 5.66 13.40
CA ASP A 163 8.33 5.39 11.98
C ASP A 163 6.89 4.93 11.71
N ALA A 164 6.37 4.01 12.54
CA ALA A 164 4.99 3.56 12.47
C ALA A 164 3.99 4.72 12.58
N ASN A 165 4.24 5.69 13.47
CA ASN A 165 3.40 6.88 13.62
C ASN A 165 3.36 7.72 12.33
N LYS A 166 4.53 8.01 11.73
CA LYS A 166 4.60 8.73 10.45
C LYS A 166 3.80 8.03 9.35
N ARG A 167 3.92 6.70 9.26
CA ARG A 167 3.17 5.88 8.30
C ARG A 167 1.68 5.89 8.59
N MET A 168 1.26 5.83 9.85
CA MET A 168 -0.15 5.96 10.23
C MET A 168 -0.75 7.30 9.81
N ILE A 169 -0.02 8.42 9.97
CA ILE A 169 -0.48 9.72 9.49
C ILE A 169 -0.69 9.70 7.98
N PHE A 170 0.26 9.13 7.22
CA PHE A 170 0.12 8.97 5.77
C PHE A 170 -1.08 8.10 5.40
N LEU A 171 -1.22 6.93 6.04
CA LEU A 171 -2.31 5.98 5.80
C LEU A 171 -3.67 6.60 6.12
N LYS A 172 -3.79 7.34 7.24
CA LYS A 172 -5.02 8.05 7.62
C LYS A 172 -5.45 9.05 6.55
N ASN A 173 -4.51 9.83 6.03
CA ASN A 173 -4.75 10.77 4.93
C ASN A 173 -5.18 10.06 3.64
N ARG A 174 -4.52 8.94 3.30
CA ARG A 174 -4.86 8.13 2.13
C ARG A 174 -6.27 7.56 2.24
N LEU A 175 -6.61 6.94 3.38
CA LEU A 175 -7.93 6.37 3.65
C LEU A 175 -9.02 7.44 3.59
N ALA A 176 -8.77 8.63 4.17
CA ALA A 176 -9.72 9.73 4.13
C ALA A 176 -9.95 10.24 2.69
N THR A 177 -8.89 10.32 1.89
CA THR A 177 -8.98 10.73 0.49
C THR A 177 -9.74 9.71 -0.35
N TYR A 178 -9.54 8.41 -0.09
CA TYR A 178 -10.31 7.34 -0.71
C TYR A 178 -11.82 7.49 -0.45
N GLU A 179 -12.22 7.71 0.80
CA GLU A 179 -13.62 7.92 1.17
C GLU A 179 -14.22 9.15 0.47
N VAL A 180 -13.48 10.25 0.38
CA VAL A 180 -13.91 11.44 -0.38
C VAL A 180 -14.05 11.14 -1.87
N ASN A 181 -13.16 10.35 -2.47
CA ASN A 181 -13.27 9.95 -3.87
C ASN A 181 -14.51 9.10 -4.13
N VAL A 182 -14.82 8.16 -3.22
CA VAL A 182 -16.06 7.37 -3.26
C VAL A 182 -17.28 8.29 -3.09
N ALA A 183 -17.22 9.26 -2.19
CA ALA A 183 -18.30 10.24 -2.00
C ALA A 183 -18.55 11.06 -3.28
N ARG A 184 -17.49 11.54 -3.95
CA ARG A 184 -17.60 12.22 -5.26
C ARG A 184 -18.19 11.33 -6.34
N PHE A 185 -17.84 10.05 -6.36
CA PHE A 185 -18.43 9.09 -7.28
C PHE A 185 -19.95 8.94 -7.08
N TYR A 186 -20.42 8.97 -5.83
CA TYR A 186 -21.84 8.96 -5.51
C TYR A 186 -22.54 10.29 -5.83
N MET A 187 -21.90 11.43 -5.57
CA MET A 187 -22.39 12.75 -6.02
C MET A 187 -22.63 12.76 -7.53
N LYS A 188 -21.70 12.20 -8.31
CA LYS A 188 -21.84 12.08 -9.77
C LYS A 188 -23.04 11.28 -10.25
N ARG A 189 -23.52 10.36 -9.43
CA ARG A 189 -24.68 9.50 -9.73
C ARG A 189 -25.98 10.00 -9.12
N GLY A 190 -25.97 11.12 -8.39
CA GLY A 190 -27.13 11.61 -7.65
C GLY A 190 -27.46 10.79 -6.40
N ALA A 191 -26.53 9.95 -5.93
CA ALA A 191 -26.71 9.16 -4.72
C ALA A 191 -26.28 9.98 -3.47
N PHE A 192 -27.01 11.07 -3.21
CA PHE A 192 -26.61 12.08 -2.21
C PHE A 192 -26.55 11.54 -0.78
N VAL A 193 -27.46 10.64 -0.37
CA VAL A 193 -27.41 10.00 0.95
C VAL A 193 -26.11 9.23 1.14
N ALA A 194 -25.69 8.46 0.12
CA ALA A 194 -24.45 7.70 0.17
C ALA A 194 -23.22 8.63 0.21
N ALA A 195 -23.23 9.71 -0.57
CA ALA A 195 -22.17 10.71 -0.54
C ALA A 195 -22.04 11.40 0.83
N ALA A 196 -23.16 11.83 1.42
CA ALA A 196 -23.18 12.43 2.75
C ALA A 196 -22.64 11.46 3.82
N ASN A 197 -23.05 10.20 3.78
CA ASN A 197 -22.57 9.17 4.71
C ASN A 197 -21.05 8.93 4.60
N ARG A 198 -20.50 8.95 3.39
CA ARG A 198 -19.04 8.83 3.16
C ARG A 198 -18.27 10.02 3.71
N GLY A 199 -18.77 11.24 3.48
CA GLY A 199 -18.19 12.44 4.08
C GLY A 199 -18.27 12.42 5.61
N ARG A 200 -19.42 12.03 6.17
CA ARG A 200 -19.63 11.89 7.62
C ARG A 200 -18.64 10.90 8.23
N TYR A 201 -18.41 9.75 7.59
CA TYR A 201 -17.43 8.77 8.06
C TYR A 201 -16.02 9.37 8.21
N VAL A 202 -15.59 10.22 7.27
CA VAL A 202 -14.28 10.91 7.35
C VAL A 202 -14.23 11.87 8.53
N VAL A 203 -15.29 12.63 8.78
CA VAL A 203 -15.35 13.60 9.87
C VAL A 203 -15.44 12.91 11.24
N GLU A 204 -16.10 11.76 11.33
CA GLU A 204 -16.26 11.01 12.58
C GLU A 204 -15.02 10.17 12.91
N ASN A 205 -14.39 9.54 11.91
CA ASN A 205 -13.36 8.51 12.12
C ASN A 205 -11.95 8.93 11.66
N LEU A 206 -11.84 9.87 10.71
CA LEU A 206 -10.58 10.23 10.04
C LEU A 206 -10.28 11.74 10.13
N GLN A 207 -10.47 12.31 11.32
CA GLN A 207 -10.18 13.72 11.63
C GLN A 207 -8.70 14.08 11.45
N ASN A 208 -8.41 15.38 11.30
CA ASN A 208 -7.07 15.93 11.12
C ASN A 208 -6.36 15.36 9.87
N THR A 209 -7.11 15.15 8.80
CA THR A 209 -6.56 14.76 7.50
C THR A 209 -6.73 15.89 6.49
N SER A 210 -5.88 15.92 5.47
CA SER A 210 -5.99 16.88 4.37
C SER A 210 -7.29 16.74 3.57
N ALA A 211 -7.98 15.60 3.70
CA ALA A 211 -9.26 15.32 3.06
C ALA A 211 -10.48 15.76 3.89
N THR A 212 -10.33 16.08 5.18
CA THR A 212 -11.44 16.52 6.06
C THR A 212 -12.22 17.71 5.48
N PRO A 213 -11.59 18.79 4.98
CA PRO A 213 -12.33 19.91 4.35
C PRO A 213 -13.16 19.46 3.14
N GLN A 214 -12.60 18.55 2.34
CA GLN A 214 -13.28 18.03 1.15
C GLN A 214 -14.47 17.15 1.53
N ALA A 215 -14.37 16.38 2.61
CA ALA A 215 -15.47 15.60 3.16
C ALA A 215 -16.62 16.49 3.64
N LEU A 216 -16.32 17.55 4.39
CA LEU A 216 -17.31 18.55 4.83
C LEU A 216 -17.98 19.25 3.64
N ALA A 217 -17.22 19.60 2.60
CA ALA A 217 -17.76 20.17 1.38
C ALA A 217 -18.73 19.21 0.66
N VAL A 218 -18.39 17.91 0.60
CA VAL A 218 -19.30 16.88 0.05
C VAL A 218 -20.56 16.74 0.91
N MET A 219 -20.44 16.76 2.24
CA MET A 219 -21.60 16.73 3.15
C MET A 219 -22.52 17.93 2.92
N TYR A 220 -21.97 19.14 2.90
CA TYR A 220 -22.72 20.37 2.64
C TYR A 220 -23.53 20.27 1.34
N GLN A 221 -22.87 19.85 0.25
CA GLN A 221 -23.52 19.73 -1.06
C GLN A 221 -24.56 18.63 -1.11
N ALA A 222 -24.24 17.45 -0.58
CA ALA A 222 -25.17 16.33 -0.53
C ALA A 222 -26.43 16.67 0.29
N TYR A 223 -26.27 17.31 1.45
CA TYR A 223 -27.41 17.75 2.26
C TYR A 223 -28.24 18.85 1.58
N THR A 224 -27.58 19.75 0.83
CA THR A 224 -28.28 20.77 0.04
C THR A 224 -29.17 20.13 -1.03
N GLU A 225 -28.64 19.17 -1.78
CA GLU A 225 -29.40 18.43 -2.80
C GLU A 225 -30.54 17.58 -2.22
N LEU A 226 -30.41 17.16 -0.96
CA LEU A 226 -31.46 16.46 -0.21
C LEU A 226 -32.50 17.40 0.42
N GLY A 227 -32.34 18.71 0.33
CA GLY A 227 -33.21 19.69 0.99
C GLY A 227 -33.04 19.75 2.52
N MET A 228 -31.96 19.19 3.06
CA MET A 228 -31.64 19.17 4.50
C MET A 228 -30.83 20.40 4.89
N THR A 229 -31.47 21.57 4.90
CA THR A 229 -30.82 22.88 5.08
C THR A 229 -30.03 23.00 6.38
N ASP A 230 -30.55 22.48 7.49
CA ASP A 230 -29.92 22.61 8.81
C ASP A 230 -28.59 21.83 8.88
N LEU A 231 -28.58 20.61 8.32
CA LEU A 231 -27.37 19.79 8.23
C LEU A 231 -26.37 20.37 7.23
N ALA A 232 -26.85 20.91 6.12
CA ALA A 232 -26.01 21.58 5.14
C ALA A 232 -25.29 22.78 5.77
N ASN A 233 -26.03 23.67 6.43
CA ASN A 233 -25.48 24.86 7.08
C ASN A 233 -24.51 24.46 8.20
N SER A 234 -24.84 23.47 9.01
CA SER A 234 -23.93 22.96 10.05
C SER A 234 -22.59 22.48 9.47
N ALA A 235 -22.62 21.70 8.39
CA ALA A 235 -21.40 21.22 7.73
C ALA A 235 -20.58 22.37 7.10
N ARG A 236 -21.26 23.36 6.51
CA ARG A 236 -20.64 24.56 5.95
C ARG A 236 -19.99 25.42 7.03
N ASP A 237 -20.66 25.62 8.15
CA ASP A 237 -20.16 26.47 9.23
C ASP A 237 -18.91 25.84 9.84
N VAL A 238 -18.93 24.53 10.13
CA VAL A 238 -17.74 23.79 10.60
C VAL A 238 -16.59 23.91 9.60
N LEU A 239 -16.86 23.80 8.30
CA LEU A 239 -15.85 23.95 7.26
C LEU A 239 -15.24 25.36 7.26
N LEU A 240 -16.06 26.41 7.22
CA LEU A 240 -15.57 27.79 7.12
C LEU A 240 -14.92 28.27 8.41
N THR A 241 -15.35 27.78 9.58
CA THR A 241 -14.71 28.10 10.86
C THR A 241 -13.31 27.51 10.97
N ASN A 242 -13.11 26.26 10.52
CA ASN A 242 -11.81 25.58 10.65
C ASN A 242 -10.90 25.75 9.43
N TYR A 243 -11.46 26.05 8.26
CA TYR A 243 -10.75 26.17 6.99
C TYR A 243 -11.24 27.40 6.19
N PRO A 244 -10.97 28.63 6.68
CA PRO A 244 -11.49 29.85 6.09
C PRO A 244 -11.02 30.09 4.64
N ASP A 245 -9.82 29.60 4.29
CA ASP A 245 -9.25 29.73 2.95
C ASP A 245 -9.73 28.63 1.97
N TYR A 246 -10.63 27.74 2.40
CA TYR A 246 -11.09 26.64 1.57
C TYR A 246 -12.06 27.12 0.48
N ASP A 247 -11.68 26.93 -0.79
CA ASP A 247 -12.51 27.24 -1.94
C ASP A 247 -13.67 26.22 -2.10
N LEU A 248 -14.85 26.63 -1.66
CA LEU A 248 -16.10 25.88 -1.75
C LEU A 248 -16.62 25.82 -3.20
N LYS A 249 -16.07 24.91 -4.00
CA LYS A 249 -16.60 24.61 -5.34
C LYS A 249 -17.84 23.75 -5.24
N THR A 250 -19.01 24.31 -5.56
CA THR A 250 -20.27 23.56 -5.62
C THR A 250 -20.20 22.47 -6.69
N TYR A 251 -20.58 21.24 -6.33
CA TYR A 251 -20.70 20.17 -7.29
C TYR A 251 -21.84 20.51 -8.25
N ARG A 252 -21.48 20.87 -9.49
CA ARG A 252 -22.43 21.04 -10.58
C ARG A 252 -22.37 19.77 -11.44
N LYS A 253 -23.51 19.10 -11.61
CA LYS A 253 -23.61 17.98 -12.55
C LYS A 253 -23.35 18.55 -13.96
N GLU A 254 -22.22 18.20 -14.56
CA GLU A 254 -21.91 18.54 -15.94
C GLU A 254 -22.95 17.88 -16.85
N ASN A 255 -23.81 18.69 -17.47
CA ASN A 255 -24.77 18.22 -18.46
C ASN A 255 -24.06 18.08 -19.80
N LYS A 256 -23.42 16.94 -20.03
CA LYS A 256 -22.73 16.67 -21.30
C LYS A 256 -23.73 16.60 -22.43
N THR A 257 -23.53 17.42 -23.46
CA THR A 257 -24.40 17.41 -24.64
C THR A 257 -24.14 16.15 -25.48
N LEU A 258 -25.11 15.72 -26.29
CA LEU A 258 -24.93 14.59 -27.22
C LEU A 258 -23.75 14.82 -28.17
N LEU A 259 -23.53 16.06 -28.60
CA LEU A 259 -22.40 16.46 -29.42
C LEU A 259 -21.06 16.26 -28.67
N GLU A 260 -21.01 16.63 -27.39
CA GLU A 260 -19.82 16.42 -26.54
C GLU A 260 -19.54 14.93 -26.33
N THR A 261 -20.57 14.12 -26.11
CA THR A 261 -20.42 12.66 -25.94
C THR A 261 -19.97 12.00 -27.24
N ALA A 262 -20.57 12.39 -28.38
CA ALA A 262 -20.23 11.84 -29.70
C ALA A 262 -18.83 12.23 -30.18
N THR A 263 -18.33 13.38 -29.73
CA THR A 263 -17.02 13.90 -30.12
C THR A 263 -15.95 13.69 -29.05
N PHE A 264 -16.25 12.93 -28.00
CA PHE A 264 -15.37 12.74 -26.83
C PHE A 264 -14.84 14.08 -26.26
N GLY A 265 -15.65 15.13 -26.30
CA GLY A 265 -15.30 16.47 -25.84
C GLY A 265 -14.49 17.32 -26.84
N LEU A 266 -14.28 16.87 -28.08
CA LEU A 266 -13.44 17.56 -29.07
C LEU A 266 -14.12 18.77 -29.73
N LEU A 267 -15.45 18.83 -29.78
CA LEU A 267 -16.21 19.86 -30.50
C LEU A 267 -17.28 20.58 -29.67
N GLY A 268 -17.25 20.45 -28.35
CA GLY A 268 -18.27 21.02 -27.46
C GLY A 268 -17.71 21.47 -26.12
N SER A 269 -16.90 22.52 -26.10
CA SER A 269 -16.48 23.20 -24.86
C SER A 269 -17.32 24.46 -24.64
N SER A 270 -18.52 24.32 -24.09
CA SER A 270 -19.37 25.48 -23.78
C SER A 270 -19.29 25.95 -22.33
N ASP A 271 -18.59 25.27 -21.43
CA ASP A 271 -18.33 25.80 -20.08
C ASP A 271 -16.94 25.40 -19.59
N ALA A 272 -16.13 26.43 -19.33
CA ALA A 272 -14.80 26.39 -18.72
C ALA A 272 -13.77 25.45 -19.38
N ALA A 273 -12.76 26.06 -19.99
CA ALA A 273 -11.52 25.42 -20.43
C ALA A 273 -11.15 24.25 -19.51
N ALA A 274 -11.16 23.04 -20.06
CA ALA A 274 -10.49 21.89 -19.46
C ALA A 274 -9.02 22.28 -19.31
N THR A 275 -8.69 22.87 -18.17
CA THR A 275 -7.32 23.02 -17.75
C THR A 275 -6.82 21.58 -17.64
N PRO A 276 -5.79 21.18 -18.42
CA PRO A 276 -5.20 19.86 -18.26
C PRO A 276 -4.87 19.70 -16.77
N PRO A 277 -4.99 18.49 -16.20
CA PRO A 277 -4.89 18.28 -14.75
C PRO A 277 -3.69 19.03 -14.22
N SER A 278 -3.94 20.12 -13.49
CA SER A 278 -2.88 20.95 -12.96
C SER A 278 -2.12 20.08 -11.98
N ARG A 279 -0.82 19.95 -12.23
CA ARG A 279 0.15 19.34 -11.31
C ARG A 279 -0.20 19.79 -9.89
N PRO A 280 -0.34 18.88 -8.91
CA PRO A 280 -0.58 19.31 -7.55
C PRO A 280 0.58 20.22 -7.14
N THR A 281 0.30 21.51 -6.98
CA THR A 281 1.25 22.46 -6.40
C THR A 281 1.32 22.12 -4.93
N VAL A 282 2.33 21.34 -4.55
CA VAL A 282 2.76 21.23 -3.17
C VAL A 282 3.11 22.65 -2.73
N ASN A 283 2.31 23.22 -1.85
CA ASN A 283 2.58 24.51 -1.24
C ASN A 283 3.75 24.30 -0.26
N SER A 284 4.99 24.42 -0.76
CA SER A 284 6.23 24.19 -0.01
C SER A 284 6.61 25.36 0.90
N ASN A 285 5.65 26.19 1.31
CA ASN A 285 5.92 27.36 2.15
C ASN A 285 5.58 27.10 3.63
N ALA A 286 5.88 25.89 4.11
CA ALA A 286 6.04 25.62 5.53
C ALA A 286 7.54 25.58 5.84
N GLY A 287 8.09 26.73 6.25
CA GLY A 287 9.33 26.84 7.01
C GLY A 287 10.62 26.43 6.31
N VAL A 288 11.14 27.28 5.42
CA VAL A 288 12.57 27.31 5.11
C VAL A 288 13.04 28.76 5.18
N THR A 289 13.87 29.05 6.16
CA THR A 289 14.60 30.31 6.33
C THR A 289 15.40 30.58 5.06
N GLN A 290 15.08 31.67 4.35
CA GLN A 290 15.79 32.06 3.13
C GLN A 290 17.17 32.60 3.48
N ASP A 291 18.21 31.79 3.23
CA ASP A 291 19.57 32.31 3.08
C ASP A 291 19.74 32.82 1.64
N LYS A 292 20.12 34.08 1.49
CA LYS A 292 20.28 34.74 0.19
C LYS A 292 21.59 34.27 -0.45
N THR A 293 21.50 33.37 -1.42
CA THR A 293 22.61 33.11 -2.36
C THR A 293 22.29 33.73 -3.72
N GLU A 294 23.19 34.59 -4.17
CA GLU A 294 23.15 35.28 -5.46
C GLU A 294 23.06 34.28 -6.62
N LYS A 295 22.20 34.62 -7.57
CA LYS A 295 21.84 33.77 -8.71
C LYS A 295 22.83 34.02 -9.85
N THR A 296 23.95 33.32 -9.87
CA THR A 296 24.88 33.33 -11.01
C THR A 296 24.24 32.59 -12.20
N GLU A 297 24.13 33.25 -13.35
CA GLU A 297 23.58 32.63 -14.56
C GLU A 297 24.51 31.50 -15.05
N ARG A 298 23.97 30.28 -15.18
CA ARG A 298 24.73 29.11 -15.64
C ARG A 298 25.11 29.24 -17.11
N SER A 299 26.40 29.04 -17.39
CA SER A 299 26.96 29.09 -18.75
C SER A 299 26.31 28.03 -19.64
N TRP A 300 26.21 28.32 -20.93
CA TRP A 300 25.65 27.42 -21.95
C TRP A 300 26.34 26.04 -21.96
N PHE A 301 27.62 25.99 -21.60
CA PHE A 301 28.40 24.76 -21.54
C PHE A 301 27.92 23.80 -20.44
N ASP A 302 27.56 24.31 -19.25
CA ASP A 302 27.04 23.48 -18.12
C ASP A 302 25.68 22.86 -18.43
N ARG A 303 24.91 23.51 -19.29
CA ARG A 303 23.59 23.02 -19.72
C ARG A 303 23.73 21.81 -20.65
N ILE A 304 24.83 21.70 -21.38
CA ILE A 304 25.08 20.60 -22.32
C ILE A 304 25.74 19.42 -21.60
N THR A 305 26.59 19.68 -20.60
CA THR A 305 27.35 18.64 -19.91
C THR A 305 26.70 18.15 -18.61
N PHE A 306 25.50 18.66 -18.26
CA PHE A 306 24.75 18.30 -17.06
C PHE A 306 25.59 18.31 -15.76
N GLY A 307 26.59 19.19 -15.68
CA GLY A 307 27.42 19.35 -14.48
C GLY A 307 28.31 18.15 -14.16
N VAL A 308 28.68 17.33 -15.15
CA VAL A 308 29.57 16.17 -14.94
C VAL A 308 31.05 16.59 -14.76
N PHE A 309 31.40 17.85 -15.04
CA PHE A 309 32.76 18.36 -14.98
C PHE A 309 32.90 19.67 -14.18
N GLU A 310 32.12 19.81 -13.10
CA GLU A 310 32.46 20.72 -11.99
C GLU A 310 33.24 19.97 -10.90
#